data_AF-A0A0Q8ZXV0-F1
#
_entry.id   AF-A0A0Q8ZXV0-F1
#
_cell.length_a   1.000
_cell.length_b   1.000
_cell.length_c   1.000
_cell.angle_alpha   90.00
_cell.angle_beta   90.00
_cell.angle_gamma   90.00
#
_symmetry.space_group_name_H-M   'P 1'
#
loop_
_entity.id
_entity.type
_entity.pdbx_description
1 polymer ?
#
loop_
_entity_poly.entity_id
_entity_poly.type
_entity_poly.pdbx_seq_one_letter_code
_entity_poly.pdbx_strand_id
1 'polypeptide(L)'
;MESLKRKAKKNSLLVSLLYVGLGTIAVLCSYPPFYGDWVLVALLITFPVSILSFGILIAGKYYTAVIIVQLITFVIFWYLCYKFLLKNMIKKVKNNY
;
A
#
# COMPACT_ATOMS: atom_id res chain seq x y z
N MET A 1 -17.46 18.95 -9.22
CA MET A 1 -17.38 17.51 -8.85
C MET A 1 -16.20 16.79 -9.50
N GLU A 2 -15.91 17.06 -10.78
CA GLU A 2 -14.86 16.38 -11.54
C GLU A 2 -13.43 16.68 -11.06
N SER A 3 -13.14 17.93 -10.70
CA SER A 3 -11.86 18.34 -10.10
C SER A 3 -11.54 17.59 -8.80
N LEU A 4 -12.55 17.35 -7.94
CA LEU A 4 -12.42 16.58 -6.71
C LEU A 4 -12.08 15.12 -6.98
N LYS A 5 -12.75 14.48 -7.96
CA LYS A 5 -12.45 13.10 -8.37
C LYS A 5 -11.00 12.98 -8.87
N ARG A 6 -10.54 13.93 -9.69
CA ARG A 6 -9.15 13.95 -10.20
C ARG A 6 -8.13 14.12 -9.08
N LYS A 7 -8.39 15.01 -8.11
CA LYS A 7 -7.52 15.23 -6.94
C LYS A 7 -7.50 14.01 -6.02
N ALA A 8 -8.66 13.41 -5.73
CA ALA A 8 -8.76 12.20 -4.94
C ALA A 8 -8.00 11.04 -5.58
N LYS A 9 -8.11 10.85 -6.91
CA LYS A 9 -7.39 9.81 -7.66
C LYS A 9 -5.87 9.98 -7.58
N LYS A 10 -5.36 11.19 -7.79
CA LYS A 10 -3.91 11.48 -7.70
C LYS A 10 -3.39 11.26 -6.29
N ASN A 11 -4.08 11.80 -5.29
CA ASN A 11 -3.65 11.69 -3.90
C ASN A 11 -3.73 10.24 -3.41
N SER A 12 -4.80 9.51 -3.74
CA SER A 12 -4.93 8.12 -3.34
C SER A 12 -3.87 7.24 -3.98
N LEU A 13 -3.52 7.50 -5.26
CA LEU A 13 -2.48 6.78 -5.97
C LEU A 13 -1.11 7.01 -5.33
N LEU A 14 -0.78 8.25 -5.00
CA LEU A 14 0.48 8.58 -4.34
C LEU A 14 0.58 7.91 -2.95
N VAL A 15 -0.47 8.00 -2.15
CA VAL A 15 -0.50 7.40 -0.80
C VAL A 15 -0.40 5.88 -0.88
N SER A 16 -1.17 5.24 -1.77
CA SER A 16 -1.11 3.78 -1.92
C SER A 16 0.23 3.32 -2.46
N LEU A 17 0.85 4.08 -3.38
CA LEU A 17 2.15 3.76 -3.94
C LEU A 17 3.24 3.83 -2.87
N LEU A 18 3.25 4.88 -2.05
CA LEU A 18 4.22 5.02 -0.97
C LEU A 18 4.02 3.93 0.10
N TYR A 19 2.78 3.71 0.55
CA TYR A 19 2.51 2.75 1.63
C TYR A 19 2.75 1.30 1.21
N VAL A 20 2.16 0.86 0.08
CA VAL A 20 2.32 -0.52 -0.41
C VAL A 20 3.70 -0.73 -1.01
N GLY A 21 4.29 0.29 -1.65
CA GLY A 21 5.66 0.25 -2.15
C GLY A 21 6.68 0.05 -1.03
N LEU A 22 6.54 0.79 0.09
CA LEU A 22 7.37 0.58 1.28
C LEU A 22 7.28 -0.87 1.78
N GLY A 23 6.05 -1.41 1.88
CA GLY A 23 5.84 -2.79 2.32
C GLY A 23 6.43 -3.81 1.34
N THR A 24 6.34 -3.55 0.05
CA THR A 24 6.93 -4.41 -0.99
C THR A 24 8.46 -4.43 -0.89
N ILE A 25 9.09 -3.27 -0.75
CA ILE A 25 10.54 -3.16 -0.54
C ILE A 25 10.94 -3.90 0.75
N ALA A 26 10.21 -3.69 1.84
CA ALA A 26 10.50 -4.35 3.12
C ALA A 26 10.38 -5.88 3.02
N VAL A 27 9.35 -6.40 2.35
CA VAL A 27 9.22 -7.85 2.12
C VAL A 27 10.40 -8.36 1.28
N LEU A 28 10.75 -7.71 0.17
CA LEU A 28 11.85 -8.16 -0.68
C LEU A 28 13.23 -8.08 0.00
N CYS A 29 13.43 -7.11 0.89
CA CYS A 29 14.64 -6.96 1.70
C CYS A 29 14.63 -7.79 2.98
N SER A 30 13.59 -8.59 3.25
CA SER A 30 13.52 -9.42 4.46
C SER A 30 14.48 -10.62 4.47
N TYR A 31 15.25 -10.80 3.39
CA TYR A 31 16.29 -11.82 3.28
C TYR A 31 17.67 -11.19 3.04
N PRO A 32 18.77 -11.79 3.55
CA PRO A 32 20.12 -11.36 3.22
C PRO A 32 20.37 -11.33 1.71
N PRO A 33 21.18 -10.38 1.19
CA PRO A 33 22.06 -9.46 1.92
C PRO A 33 21.42 -8.12 2.32
N PHE A 34 20.16 -7.88 1.94
CA PHE A 34 19.51 -6.57 2.09
C PHE A 34 18.74 -6.39 3.40
N TYR A 35 18.81 -7.40 4.28
CA TYR A 35 18.19 -7.37 5.60
C TYR A 35 18.88 -6.35 6.50
N GLY A 36 18.09 -5.46 7.11
CA GLY A 36 18.54 -4.51 8.12
C GLY A 36 17.40 -4.12 9.06
N ASP A 37 17.72 -3.43 10.16
CA ASP A 37 16.74 -3.11 11.23
C ASP A 37 15.51 -2.33 10.72
N TRP A 38 15.70 -1.50 9.70
CA TRP A 38 14.63 -0.74 9.05
C TRP A 38 13.56 -1.64 8.41
N VAL A 39 13.91 -2.86 8.01
CA VAL A 39 12.98 -3.82 7.38
C VAL A 39 11.90 -4.23 8.37
N LEU A 40 12.28 -4.52 9.62
CA LEU A 40 11.33 -4.93 10.66
C LEU A 40 10.37 -3.79 11.00
N VAL A 41 10.89 -2.55 11.11
CA VAL A 41 10.06 -1.35 11.34
C VAL A 41 9.11 -1.12 10.16
N ALA A 42 9.60 -1.21 8.92
CA ALA A 42 8.78 -1.03 7.74
C ALA A 42 7.69 -2.12 7.60
N LEU A 43 8.02 -3.38 7.92
CA LEU A 43 7.07 -4.49 7.94
C LEU A 43 5.99 -4.29 9.01
N LEU A 44 6.34 -3.79 10.21
CA LEU A 44 5.37 -3.50 11.26
C LEU A 44 4.40 -2.38 10.85
N ILE A 45 4.91 -1.30 10.25
CA ILE A 45 4.09 -0.17 9.77
C ILE A 45 3.16 -0.61 8.63
N THR A 46 3.65 -1.51 7.76
CA THR A 46 2.93 -2.00 6.58
C THR A 46 2.26 -3.35 6.81
N PHE A 47 2.19 -3.81 8.07
CA PHE A 47 1.80 -5.18 8.42
C PHE A 47 0.50 -5.66 7.74
N PRO A 48 -0.59 -4.87 7.71
CA PRO A 48 -1.84 -5.31 7.07
C PRO A 48 -1.69 -5.63 5.58
N VAL A 49 -0.77 -4.96 4.88
CA VAL A 49 -0.52 -5.12 3.44
C VAL A 49 0.69 -5.99 3.13
N SER A 50 1.53 -6.32 4.12
CA SER A 50 2.75 -7.11 3.95
C SER A 50 2.66 -8.52 4.52
N ILE A 51 1.73 -8.82 5.43
CA ILE A 51 1.65 -10.11 6.14
C ILE A 51 1.52 -11.32 5.20
N LEU A 52 0.69 -11.23 4.17
CA LEU A 52 0.48 -12.33 3.22
C LEU A 52 1.76 -12.60 2.40
N SER A 53 2.36 -11.54 1.88
CA SER A 53 3.59 -11.62 1.09
C SER A 53 4.80 -12.04 1.92
N PHE A 54 4.88 -11.60 3.17
CA PHE A 54 5.90 -12.02 4.12
C PHE A 54 5.80 -13.51 4.42
N GLY A 55 4.58 -14.02 4.65
CA GLY A 55 4.34 -15.46 4.84
C GLY A 55 4.74 -16.29 3.63
N ILE A 56 4.43 -15.83 2.41
CA ILE A 56 4.84 -16.50 1.16
C ILE A 56 6.37 -16.57 1.04
N LEU A 57 7.06 -15.47 1.34
CA LEU A 57 8.51 -15.39 1.21
C LEU A 57 9.26 -16.25 2.25
N ILE A 58 8.70 -16.38 3.45
CA ILE A 58 9.23 -17.28 4.49
C ILE A 58 8.97 -18.74 4.12
N ALA A 59 7.79 -19.06 3.58
CA ALA A 59 7.43 -20.41 3.16
C ALA A 59 8.31 -20.92 2.00
N GLY A 60 8.81 -20.00 1.17
CA GLY A 60 9.86 -20.26 0.20
C GLY A 60 10.23 -18.98 -0.54
N LYS A 61 11.40 -18.96 -1.19
CA LYS A 61 11.92 -17.80 -1.94
C LYS A 61 11.13 -17.50 -3.23
N TYR A 62 9.79 -17.49 -3.16
CA TYR A 62 8.83 -17.31 -4.24
C TYR A 62 8.63 -15.83 -4.56
N TYR A 63 9.69 -15.14 -4.96
CA TYR A 63 9.67 -13.69 -5.26
C TYR A 63 8.59 -13.31 -6.29
N THR A 64 8.37 -14.14 -7.31
CA THR A 64 7.34 -13.91 -8.32
C THR A 64 5.93 -13.90 -7.71
N ALA A 65 5.64 -14.85 -6.82
CA ALA A 65 4.35 -14.91 -6.14
C ALA A 65 4.15 -13.70 -5.22
N VAL A 66 5.21 -13.30 -4.50
CA VAL A 66 5.22 -12.09 -3.66
C VAL A 66 4.88 -10.84 -4.48
N ILE A 67 5.49 -10.65 -5.65
CA ILE A 67 5.24 -9.49 -6.52
C ILE A 67 3.79 -9.49 -7.02
N ILE A 68 3.26 -10.64 -7.46
CA ILE A 68 1.88 -10.76 -7.92
C ILE A 68 0.90 -10.38 -6.80
N VAL A 69 1.11 -10.92 -5.60
CA VAL A 69 0.28 -10.59 -4.44
C VAL A 69 0.37 -9.10 -4.12
N GLN A 70 1.54 -8.47 -4.19
CA GLN A 70 1.65 -7.03 -3.94
C GLN A 70 1.04 -6.14 -5.01
N LEU A 71 1.02 -6.56 -6.26
CA LEU A 71 0.25 -5.85 -7.29
C LEU A 71 -1.25 -5.91 -7.00
N ILE A 72 -1.77 -7.06 -6.60
CA ILE A 72 -3.19 -7.22 -6.24
C ILE A 72 -3.52 -6.38 -5.00
N THR A 73 -2.71 -6.48 -3.94
CA THR A 73 -2.86 -5.69 -2.71
C THR A 73 -2.80 -4.19 -3.01
N PHE A 74 -1.90 -3.74 -3.89
CA PHE A 74 -1.81 -2.35 -4.32
C PHE A 74 -3.09 -1.85 -4.97
N VAL A 75 -3.66 -2.61 -5.92
CA VAL A 75 -4.90 -2.21 -6.61
C VAL A 75 -6.07 -2.13 -5.63
N ILE A 76 -6.20 -3.11 -4.73
CA ILE A 76 -7.26 -3.13 -3.71
C ILE A 76 -7.10 -1.94 -2.76
N PHE A 77 -5.90 -1.76 -2.19
CA PHE A 77 -5.62 -0.69 -1.24
C PHE A 77 -5.81 0.69 -1.88
N TRP A 78 -5.34 0.88 -3.11
CA TRP A 78 -5.54 2.11 -3.88
C TRP A 78 -7.03 2.43 -4.06
N TYR A 79 -7.84 1.43 -4.43
CA TYR A 79 -9.27 1.60 -4.61
C TYR A 79 -9.99 1.99 -3.31
N LEU A 80 -9.62 1.36 -2.19
CA LEU A 80 -10.14 1.71 -0.86
C LEU A 80 -9.74 3.13 -0.45
N CYS A 81 -8.46 3.49 -0.59
CA CYS A 81 -7.97 4.84 -0.33
C CYS A 81 -8.70 5.88 -1.19
N TYR A 82 -8.91 5.59 -2.48
CA TYR A 82 -9.64 6.46 -3.40
C TYR A 82 -11.07 6.72 -2.91
N LYS A 83 -11.82 5.66 -2.59
CA LYS A 83 -13.20 5.79 -2.07
C LYS A 83 -13.24 6.58 -0.77
N PHE A 84 -12.32 6.30 0.15
CA PHE A 84 -12.25 6.99 1.44
C PHE A 84 -11.94 8.48 1.28
N LEU A 85 -10.90 8.83 0.51
CA LEU A 85 -10.53 10.22 0.22
C LEU A 85 -11.66 10.97 -0.49
N LEU A 86 -12.30 10.35 -1.49
CA LEU A 86 -13.41 10.98 -2.20
C LEU A 86 -14.59 11.26 -1.25
N LYS A 87 -14.97 10.29 -0.41
CA LYS A 87 -16.05 10.45 0.58
C LYS A 87 -15.75 11.59 1.56
N ASN A 88 -14.51 11.65 2.07
CA ASN A 88 -14.10 12.71 3.01
C ASN A 88 -14.08 14.10 2.35
N MET A 89 -13.60 14.19 1.11
CA MET A 89 -13.61 15.45 0.37
C MET A 89 -15.04 15.94 0.12
N ILE A 90 -15.96 15.05 -0.28
CA ILE A 90 -17.37 15.41 -0.49
C ILE A 90 -18.02 15.87 0.81
N LYS A 91 -17.80 15.15 1.92
CA LYS A 91 -18.31 15.53 3.25
C LYS A 91 -17.79 16.90 3.69
N LYS A 92 -16.50 17.17 3.47
CA LYS A 92 -15.89 18.46 3.80
C LYS A 92 -16.47 19.61 2.98
N VAL A 93 -16.79 19.39 1.70
CA VAL A 93 -17.47 20.40 0.89
C VAL A 93 -18.89 20.64 1.43
N LYS A 94 -19.66 19.58 1.73
CA LYS A 94 -21.04 19.71 2.23
C LYS A 94 -21.14 20.45 3.58
N ASN A 95 -20.18 20.27 4.48
CA ASN A 95 -20.19 20.94 5.79
C ASN A 95 -19.76 22.42 5.77
N ASN A 96 -19.24 22.93 4.64
CA ASN A 96 -18.83 24.33 4.49
C ASN A 96 -19.90 25.20 3.77
N TYR A 97 -21.06 24.62 3.48
CA TYR A 97 -22.27 25.28 2.99
C TYR A 97 -23.41 25.00 3.96
#